data_AF-A0A1L3JF42-F1
#
_entry.id   AF-A0A1L3JF42-F1
#
_cell.length_a   1.000
_cell.length_b   1.000
_cell.length_c   1.000
_cell.angle_alpha   90.00
_cell.angle_beta   90.00
_cell.angle_gamma   90.00
#
_symmetry.space_group_name_H-M   'P 1'
#
loop_
_entity.id
_entity.type
_entity.pdbx_description
1 polymer ?
#
loop_
_entity_poly.entity_id
_entity_poly.type
_entity_poly.pdbx_seq_one_letter_code
_entity_poly.pdbx_strand_id
1 'polypeptide(L)'
;MTEKNQKPEEAHPSEKSWEELVKNILRAEMMRRGVSYAVLAERLAAYGIEDNELNLRNKVSRGRFTAVFLAQCLKALDVEWINLSASLDDATGKSGAQTLARGPSKPSE
;
A
#
# COMPACT_ATOMS: atom_id res chain seq x y z
N MET A 1 13.87 -12.89 -46.29
CA MET A 1 12.99 -13.46 -45.25
C MET A 1 13.06 -12.51 -44.08
N THR A 2 12.03 -11.68 -43.94
CA THR A 2 11.97 -10.52 -43.05
C THR A 2 11.98 -10.94 -41.59
N GLU A 3 12.98 -10.42 -40.85
CA GLU A 3 13.04 -10.36 -39.39
C GLU A 3 11.72 -9.88 -38.82
N LYS A 4 11.06 -10.75 -38.05
CA LYS A 4 9.94 -10.37 -37.19
C LYS A 4 10.52 -9.63 -35.99
N ASN A 5 10.62 -8.31 -36.11
CA ASN A 5 10.85 -7.40 -34.99
C ASN A 5 9.58 -7.39 -34.12
N GLN A 6 9.45 -8.36 -33.21
CA GLN A 6 8.44 -8.34 -32.15
C GLN A 6 8.88 -7.33 -31.10
N LYS A 7 8.29 -6.13 -31.15
CA LYS A 7 8.29 -5.23 -29.99
C LYS A 7 7.66 -5.98 -28.81
N PRO A 8 8.22 -5.91 -27.59
CA PRO A 8 7.57 -6.49 -26.43
C PRO A 8 6.23 -5.77 -26.25
N GLU A 9 5.15 -6.55 -26.22
CA GLU A 9 3.81 -6.10 -25.87
C GLU A 9 3.90 -5.44 -24.49
N GLU A 10 3.52 -4.16 -24.37
CA GLU A 10 3.51 -3.44 -23.10
C GLU A 10 2.56 -4.16 -22.15
N ALA A 11 3.10 -5.01 -21.28
CA ALA A 11 2.32 -5.75 -20.31
C ALA A 11 1.77 -4.76 -19.26
N HIS A 12 0.50 -4.40 -19.40
CA HIS A 12 -0.18 -3.60 -18.39
C HIS A 12 -0.22 -4.35 -17.05
N PRO A 13 -0.11 -3.62 -15.92
CA PRO A 13 -0.19 -4.23 -14.61
C PRO A 13 -1.56 -4.89 -14.39
N SER A 14 -1.53 -6.14 -13.92
CA SER A 14 -2.74 -6.87 -13.54
C SER A 14 -3.45 -6.20 -12.36
N GLU A 15 -4.75 -6.47 -12.15
CA GLU A 15 -5.49 -6.01 -10.97
C GLU A 15 -4.77 -6.43 -9.66
N LYS A 16 -4.20 -7.64 -9.63
CA LYS A 16 -3.42 -8.14 -8.50
C LYS A 16 -2.18 -7.27 -8.20
N SER A 17 -1.56 -6.68 -9.22
CA SER A 17 -0.44 -5.75 -9.05
C SER A 17 -0.88 -4.50 -8.31
N TRP A 18 -2.08 -3.98 -8.61
CA TRP A 18 -2.68 -2.86 -7.91
C TRP A 18 -3.08 -3.20 -6.47
N GLU A 19 -3.66 -4.39 -6.25
CA GLU A 19 -3.98 -4.90 -4.91
C GLU A 19 -2.73 -4.98 -4.03
N GLU A 20 -1.63 -5.49 -4.56
CA GLU A 20 -0.35 -5.57 -3.85
C GLU A 20 0.27 -4.18 -3.60
N LEU A 21 0.14 -3.24 -4.55
CA LEU A 21 0.57 -1.85 -4.36
C LEU A 21 -0.13 -1.19 -3.16
N VAL A 22 -1.46 -1.12 -3.16
CA VAL A 22 -2.23 -0.43 -2.10
C VAL A 22 -2.01 -1.06 -0.73
N LYS A 23 -1.92 -2.39 -0.73
CA LYS A 23 -1.57 -3.20 0.42
C LYS A 23 -0.20 -2.82 1.00
N ASN A 24 0.82 -2.70 0.15
CA ASN A 24 2.18 -2.45 0.58
C ASN A 24 2.41 -0.99 0.97
N ILE A 25 1.68 -0.04 0.35
CA ILE A 25 1.65 1.36 0.81
C ILE A 25 1.18 1.44 2.25
N LEU A 26 0.01 0.87 2.58
CA LEU A 26 -0.52 0.94 3.93
C LEU A 26 0.40 0.24 4.95
N ARG A 27 0.94 -0.93 4.60
CA ARG A 27 1.93 -1.61 5.44
C ARG A 27 3.20 -0.77 5.65
N ALA A 28 3.69 -0.11 4.60
CA ALA A 28 4.86 0.75 4.70
C ALA A 28 4.62 1.90 5.67
N GLU A 29 3.45 2.57 5.59
CA GLU A 29 3.11 3.64 6.53
C GLU A 29 3.02 3.17 7.98
N MET A 30 2.44 1.98 8.21
CA MET A 30 2.42 1.33 9.52
C MET A 30 3.84 1.03 10.02
N MET A 31 4.70 0.47 9.16
CA MET A 31 6.08 0.14 9.49
C MET A 31 6.92 1.37 9.83
N ARG A 32 6.81 2.46 9.03
CA ARG A 32 7.54 3.72 9.30
C ARG A 32 7.20 4.31 10.66
N ARG A 33 5.99 4.06 11.17
CA ARG A 33 5.48 4.60 12.43
C ARG A 33 5.50 3.60 13.58
N GLY A 34 5.98 2.37 13.35
CA GLY A 34 5.98 1.31 14.35
C GLY A 34 4.58 0.92 14.84
N VAL A 35 3.54 1.09 14.01
CA VAL A 35 2.15 0.83 14.39
C VAL A 35 1.75 -0.60 14.02
N SER A 36 1.26 -1.37 14.99
CA SER A 36 0.69 -2.70 14.76
C SER A 36 -0.77 -2.60 14.29
N TYR A 37 -1.34 -3.70 13.81
CA TYR A 37 -2.78 -3.74 13.47
C TYR A 37 -3.68 -3.51 14.69
N ALA A 38 -3.25 -3.93 15.88
CA ALA A 38 -4.00 -3.69 17.12
C ALA A 38 -4.06 -2.20 17.44
N VAL A 39 -2.92 -1.52 17.38
CA VAL A 39 -2.84 -0.07 17.60
C VAL A 39 -3.60 0.69 16.49
N LEU A 40 -3.56 0.21 15.23
CA LEU A 40 -4.37 0.81 14.17
C LEU A 40 -5.87 0.71 14.47
N ALA A 41 -6.35 -0.42 14.98
CA ALA A 41 -7.74 -0.58 15.39
C ALA A 41 -8.13 0.42 16.49
N GLU A 42 -7.28 0.56 17.52
CA GLU A 42 -7.49 1.53 18.60
C GLU A 42 -7.55 2.97 18.08
N ARG A 43 -6.66 3.34 17.15
CA ARG A 43 -6.65 4.68 16.55
C ARG A 43 -7.86 4.92 15.66
N LEU A 44 -8.32 3.91 14.91
CA LEU A 44 -9.54 4.01 14.10
C LEU A 44 -10.79 4.20 15.00
N ALA A 45 -10.83 3.53 16.15
CA ALA A 45 -11.91 3.69 17.12
C ALA A 45 -12.04 5.14 17.64
N ALA A 46 -10.92 5.87 17.77
CA ALA A 46 -10.94 7.30 18.12
C ALA A 46 -11.66 8.19 17.08
N TYR A 47 -11.82 7.70 15.85
CA TYR A 47 -12.61 8.35 14.79
C TYR A 47 -14.03 7.75 14.63
N GLY A 48 -14.46 6.90 15.56
CA GLY A 48 -15.76 6.22 15.49
C GLY A 48 -15.81 5.06 14.49
N ILE A 49 -14.66 4.54 14.08
CA ILE A 49 -14.57 3.43 13.13
C ILE A 49 -14.31 2.14 13.91
N GLU A 50 -15.35 1.33 14.05
CA GLU A 50 -15.26 0.05 14.74
C GLU A 50 -14.68 -1.02 13.81
N ASP A 51 -13.47 -1.48 14.15
CA ASP A 51 -12.83 -2.61 13.51
C ASP A 51 -11.96 -3.37 14.53
N ASN A 52 -11.59 -4.62 14.24
CA ASN A 52 -10.70 -5.40 15.09
C ASN A 52 -9.42 -5.80 14.35
N GLU A 53 -8.38 -6.17 15.11
CA GLU A 53 -7.07 -6.50 14.55
C GLU A 53 -7.14 -7.55 13.44
N LEU A 54 -7.92 -8.62 13.66
CA LEU A 54 -8.03 -9.74 12.72
C LEU A 54 -8.68 -9.30 11.41
N ASN A 55 -9.74 -8.50 11.48
CA ASN A 55 -10.46 -8.01 10.31
C ASN A 55 -9.64 -6.97 9.54
N LEU A 56 -8.95 -6.05 10.23
CA LEU A 56 -8.00 -5.14 9.60
C LEU A 56 -6.88 -5.91 8.88
N ARG A 57 -6.26 -6.88 9.55
CA ARG A 57 -5.23 -7.74 8.95
C ARG A 57 -5.73 -8.43 7.69
N ASN A 58 -6.96 -8.94 7.70
CA ASN A 58 -7.58 -9.62 6.55
C ASN A 58 -7.94 -8.67 5.41
N LYS A 59 -8.47 -7.48 5.70
CA LYS A 59 -8.74 -6.44 4.70
C LYS A 59 -7.46 -5.97 4.03
N VAL A 60 -6.45 -5.65 4.85
CA VAL A 60 -5.16 -5.15 4.38
C VAL A 60 -4.35 -6.26 3.69
N SER A 61 -4.46 -7.54 4.09
CA SER A 61 -3.76 -8.64 3.40
C SER A 61 -4.29 -8.92 2.00
N ARG A 62 -5.60 -8.70 1.76
CA ARG A 62 -6.23 -8.89 0.45
C ARG A 62 -6.02 -7.72 -0.52
N GLY A 63 -5.65 -6.54 -0.03
CA GLY A 63 -5.46 -5.35 -0.89
C GLY A 63 -6.74 -4.82 -1.54
N ARG A 64 -7.92 -5.29 -1.09
CA ARG A 64 -9.23 -4.88 -1.57
C ARG A 64 -10.00 -4.19 -0.45
N PHE A 65 -9.94 -2.87 -0.44
CA PHE A 65 -10.69 -2.01 0.48
C PHE A 65 -11.06 -0.71 -0.23
N THR A 66 -12.03 0.00 0.32
CA THR A 66 -12.50 1.25 -0.27
C THR A 66 -11.45 2.36 -0.10
N ALA A 67 -11.48 3.35 -0.99
CA ALA A 67 -10.66 4.56 -0.84
C ALA A 67 -10.97 5.30 0.48
N VAL A 68 -12.22 5.24 0.95
CA VAL A 68 -12.63 5.79 2.25
C VAL A 68 -11.87 5.11 3.39
N PHE A 69 -11.83 3.78 3.41
CA PHE A 69 -11.09 3.04 4.43
C PHE A 69 -9.59 3.34 4.39
N LEU A 70 -9.01 3.45 3.19
CA LEU A 70 -7.62 3.86 3.03
C LEU A 70 -7.37 5.24 3.67
N ALA A 71 -8.20 6.23 3.34
CA ALA A 71 -8.09 7.59 3.89
C ALA A 71 -8.23 7.61 5.42
N GLN A 72 -9.15 6.81 5.97
CA GLN A 72 -9.31 6.63 7.41
C GLN A 72 -8.05 6.06 8.07
N CYS A 73 -7.46 5.01 7.50
CA CYS A 73 -6.21 4.44 8.01
C CYS A 73 -5.05 5.43 7.93
N LEU A 74 -4.89 6.13 6.80
CA LEU A 74 -3.85 7.14 6.63
C LEU A 74 -4.00 8.27 7.64
N LYS A 75 -5.24 8.74 7.88
CA LYS A 75 -5.52 9.76 8.88
C LYS A 75 -5.25 9.27 10.31
N ALA A 76 -5.65 8.04 10.64
CA ALA A 76 -5.36 7.43 11.94
C ALA A 76 -3.85 7.19 12.17
N LEU A 77 -3.07 7.09 11.10
CA LEU A 77 -1.62 6.99 11.15
C LEU A 77 -0.91 8.35 11.11
N ASP A 78 -1.61 9.48 11.01
CA ASP A 78 -0.98 10.80 10.76
C ASP A 78 -0.09 10.78 9.51
N VAL A 79 -0.63 10.27 8.40
CA VAL A 79 0.01 10.33 7.08
C VAL A 79 -0.48 11.57 6.34
N GLU A 80 0.46 12.44 5.99
CA GLU A 80 0.21 13.63 5.16
C GLU A 80 0.47 13.37 3.67
N TRP A 81 1.44 12.50 3.36
CA TRP A 81 1.92 12.23 2.01
C TRP A 81 2.09 10.74 1.80
N ILE A 82 1.62 10.24 0.65
CA ILE A 82 1.84 8.88 0.18
C ILE A 82 2.69 8.94 -1.09
N ASN A 83 3.68 8.06 -1.18
CA ASN A 83 4.53 7.95 -2.36
C ASN A 83 4.17 6.66 -3.11
N LEU A 84 3.73 6.80 -4.36
CA LEU A 84 3.55 5.68 -5.28
C LEU A 84 4.93 5.42 -5.91
N SER A 85 5.54 4.27 -5.64
CA SER A 85 6.85 3.95 -6.23
C SER A 85 6.80 4.05 -7.75
N ALA A 86 7.89 4.53 -8.35
CA ALA A 86 8.01 4.72 -9.79
C ALA A 86 7.91 3.39 -10.58
N SER A 87 8.15 2.25 -9.94
CA SER A 87 7.96 0.92 -10.51
C SER A 87 6.94 0.11 -9.71
N LEU A 88 5.98 -0.47 -10.43
CA LEU A 88 5.02 -1.44 -9.88
C LEU A 88 5.70 -2.78 -9.57
N ASP A 89 6.82 -3.09 -10.22
CA ASP A 89 7.58 -4.32 -9.95
C ASP A 89 8.23 -4.27 -8.55
N ASP A 90 8.71 -3.09 -8.15
CA ASP A 90 9.31 -2.87 -6.82
C ASP A 90 8.26 -2.93 -5.70
N ALA A 91 7.02 -2.52 -5.99
CA ALA A 91 5.92 -2.48 -5.03
C ALA A 91 5.20 -3.80 -4.86
N THR A 92 5.33 -4.76 -5.77
CA THR A 92 4.53 -6.00 -5.78
C THR A 92 5.27 -7.23 -5.24
N GLY A 93 6.58 -7.13 -4.99
CA GLY A 93 7.40 -8.21 -4.45
C GLY A 93 7.24 -8.46 -2.95
N LYS A 94 7.78 -9.60 -2.45
CA LYS A 94 7.76 -9.98 -1.02
C LYS A 94 8.32 -8.91 -0.07
N SER A 95 9.15 -8.00 -0.58
CA SER A 95 9.77 -6.91 0.16
C SER A 95 9.18 -5.52 -0.14
N GLY A 96 8.10 -5.42 -0.94
CA GLY A 96 7.58 -4.16 -1.44
C GLY A 96 7.22 -3.16 -0.34
N ALA A 97 6.59 -3.61 0.75
CA ALA A 97 6.30 -2.77 1.91
C ALA A 97 7.58 -2.24 2.59
N GLN A 98 8.64 -3.05 2.68
CA GLN A 98 9.91 -2.65 3.28
C GLN A 98 10.68 -1.69 2.36
N THR A 99 10.63 -1.90 1.04
CA THR A 99 11.21 -0.99 0.05
C THR A 99 10.54 0.38 0.12
N LEU A 100 9.20 0.42 0.11
CA LEU A 100 8.43 1.65 0.24
C LEU A 100 8.74 2.35 1.57
N ALA A 101 8.79 1.60 2.69
CA ALA A 101 9.05 2.17 4.01
C ALA A 101 10.40 2.90 4.11
N ARG A 102 11.43 2.45 3.37
CA ARG A 102 12.77 3.08 3.37
C ARG A 102 12.86 4.32 2.48
N GLY A 103 11.96 4.48 1.51
CA GLY A 103 11.93 5.63 0.61
C GLY A 103 11.42 6.92 1.28
N PRO A 104 11.69 8.10 0.67
CA PRO A 104 11.23 9.38 1.20
C PRO A 104 9.70 9.45 1.23
N SER A 105 9.14 9.81 2.39
CA SER A 105 7.70 9.95 2.57
C SER A 105 7.17 11.31 2.10
N LYS A 106 8.01 12.36 2.16
CA LYS A 106 7.70 13.69 1.62
C LYS A 106 8.49 13.91 0.33
N PRO A 107 7.88 14.51 -0.72
CA PRO A 107 8.64 14.98 -1.86
C PRO A 107 9.65 16.04 -1.39
N SER A 108 10.87 15.99 -1.92
CA SER A 108 11.87 17.06 -1.71
C SER A 108 11.34 18.35 -2.32
N GLU A 109 11.29 19.42 -1.52
CA GLU A 109 10.97 20.78 -1.96
C GLU A 109 11.92 21.28 -3.06
#